data_AF-A0A660UNC1-F1
#
_entry.id   AF-A0A660UNC1-F1
#
_cell.length_a   1.000
_cell.length_b   1.000
_cell.length_c   1.000
_cell.angle_alpha   90.00
_cell.angle_beta   90.00
_cell.angle_gamma   90.00
#
_symmetry.space_group_name_H-M   'P 1'
#
loop_
_entity.id
_entity.type
_entity.pdbx_description
1 polymer ?
#
loop_
_entity_poly.entity_id
_entity_poly.type
_entity_poly.pdbx_seq_one_letter_code
_entity_poly.pdbx_strand_id
1 'polypeptide(L)'
;MLLLQIGGGAIAFVIIGRVLWETNQTQETVMYNAAFLVVFAFGILAGVALITRPGLGLVMSLIFQGIQIPLFASPVVSYKMFSGGFFNVYWRRNGWGADFAFLASRFDFYLNGGESLFLGVNILALVLFVLLIREMWWHVAELRDGRFKFADMPGRPAMAHDSPSAGNHEPWRGV
;
A
#
# COMPACT_ATOMS: atom_id res chain seq x y z
N MET A 1 -2.96 1.44 10.34
CA MET A 1 -2.77 1.13 8.90
C MET A 1 -3.43 2.17 7.99
N LEU A 2 -4.74 2.37 8.08
CA LEU A 2 -5.49 3.41 7.34
C LEU A 2 -4.86 4.81 7.47
N LEU A 3 -4.56 5.24 8.70
CA LEU A 3 -3.89 6.51 8.98
C LEU A 3 -2.49 6.62 8.36
N LEU A 4 -1.73 5.52 8.31
CA LEU A 4 -0.39 5.51 7.73
C LEU A 4 -0.45 5.66 6.21
N GLN A 5 -1.43 5.02 5.56
CA GLN A 5 -1.58 5.09 4.11
C GLN A 5 -2.14 6.43 3.64
N ILE A 6 -3.26 6.87 4.22
CA ILE A 6 -3.91 8.13 3.80
C ILE A 6 -3.08 9.32 4.29
N GLY A 7 -2.73 9.36 5.58
CA GLY A 7 -1.94 10.45 6.15
C GLY A 7 -0.53 10.49 5.56
N GLY A 8 0.13 9.34 5.44
CA GLY A 8 1.44 9.24 4.82
C GLY A 8 1.45 9.64 3.35
N GLY A 9 0.46 9.20 2.58
CA GLY A 9 0.29 9.61 1.19
C GLY A 9 0.11 11.11 1.05
N ALA A 10 -0.76 11.72 1.86
CA ALA A 10 -0.98 13.17 1.85
C ALA A 10 0.31 13.96 2.16
N ILE A 11 1.08 13.53 3.17
CA ILE A 11 2.38 14.14 3.50
C ILE A 11 3.34 14.06 2.31
N ALA A 12 3.39 12.90 1.64
CA ALA A 12 4.27 12.72 0.48
C ALA A 12 3.89 13.62 -0.70
N PHE A 13 2.58 13.82 -0.95
CA PHE A 13 2.10 14.76 -1.96
C PHE A 13 2.57 16.19 -1.69
N VAL A 14 2.55 16.64 -0.43
CA VAL A 14 3.04 17.98 -0.05
C VAL A 14 4.54 18.09 -0.26
N ILE A 15 5.32 17.07 0.15
CA ILE A 15 6.78 17.06 -0.01
C ILE A 15 7.17 17.09 -1.49
N ILE A 16 6.60 16.19 -2.30
CA ILE A 16 6.91 16.11 -3.74
C ILE A 16 6.41 17.35 -4.48
N GLY A 17 5.20 17.83 -4.16
CA GLY A 17 4.65 19.03 -4.77
C GLY A 17 5.55 20.24 -4.55
N ARG A 18 6.18 20.36 -3.37
CA ARG A 18 7.16 21.41 -3.09
C ARG A 18 8.43 21.24 -3.93
N VAL A 19 8.97 20.03 -4.03
CA VAL A 19 10.16 19.74 -4.86
C VAL A 19 9.91 20.07 -6.33
N LEU A 20 8.74 19.70 -6.86
CA LEU A 20 8.35 19.97 -8.25
C LEU A 20 8.09 21.45 -8.53
N TRP A 21 7.76 22.24 -7.52
CA TRP A 21 7.56 23.69 -7.65
C TRP A 21 8.88 24.46 -7.80
N GLU A 22 10.00 23.88 -7.38
CA GLU A 22 11.31 24.51 -7.51
C GLU A 22 11.74 24.56 -8.99
N THR A 23 12.12 25.74 -9.46
CA THR A 23 12.35 26.02 -10.90
C THR A 23 13.65 25.43 -11.48
N ASN A 24 14.55 24.92 -10.64
CA ASN A 24 15.88 24.42 -11.05
C ASN A 24 16.01 22.89 -10.95
N GLN A 25 14.89 22.15 -11.06
CA GLN A 25 14.93 20.69 -11.01
C GLN A 25 15.43 20.08 -12.32
N THR A 26 16.23 19.01 -12.22
CA THR A 26 16.65 18.24 -13.40
C THR A 26 15.47 17.44 -13.96
N GLN A 27 15.50 17.11 -15.25
CA GLN A 27 14.47 16.28 -15.89
C GLN A 27 14.34 14.91 -15.21
N GLU A 28 15.46 14.32 -14.78
CA GLU A 28 15.47 13.05 -14.04
C GLU A 28 14.77 13.19 -12.70
N THR A 29 15.05 14.25 -11.94
CA THR A 29 14.40 14.51 -10.65
C THR A 29 12.88 14.60 -10.82
N VAL A 30 12.41 15.34 -11.83
CA VAL A 30 10.97 15.47 -12.11
C VAL A 30 10.34 14.11 -12.44
N MET A 31 11.00 13.32 -13.29
CA MET A 31 10.49 12.00 -13.69
C MET A 31 10.36 11.04 -12.52
N TYR A 32 11.37 10.96 -11.64
CA TYR A 32 11.31 10.10 -10.46
C TYR A 32 10.21 10.58 -9.50
N ASN A 33 10.15 11.87 -9.19
CA ASN A 33 9.11 12.44 -8.33
C ASN A 33 7.68 12.15 -8.86
N ALA A 34 7.46 12.29 -10.17
CA ALA A 34 6.17 12.00 -10.79
C ALA A 34 5.79 10.51 -10.68
N ALA A 35 6.73 9.60 -10.91
CA ALA A 35 6.48 8.17 -10.74
C ALA A 35 6.10 7.83 -9.28
N PHE A 36 6.79 8.42 -8.30
CA PHE A 36 6.48 8.18 -6.90
C PHE A 36 5.19 8.84 -6.42
N LEU A 37 4.76 9.97 -7.01
CA LEU A 37 3.41 10.50 -6.79
C LEU A 37 2.34 9.47 -7.13
N VAL A 38 2.50 8.72 -8.22
CA VAL A 38 1.58 7.65 -8.59
C VAL A 38 1.57 6.55 -7.53
N VAL A 39 2.74 6.19 -6.99
CA VAL A 39 2.84 5.18 -5.92
C VAL A 39 2.18 5.67 -4.62
N PHE A 40 2.36 6.94 -4.24
CA PHE A 40 1.68 7.52 -3.07
C PHE A 40 0.17 7.67 -3.29
N ALA A 41 -0.27 8.02 -4.50
CA ALA A 41 -1.68 8.04 -4.87
C ALA A 41 -2.29 6.63 -4.74
N PHE A 42 -1.57 5.61 -5.20
CA PHE A 42 -1.96 4.22 -5.03
C PHE A 42 -2.10 3.85 -3.54
N GLY A 43 -1.18 4.30 -2.68
CA GLY A 43 -1.29 4.14 -1.23
C GLY A 43 -2.55 4.77 -0.64
N ILE A 44 -2.90 6.00 -1.05
CA ILE A 44 -4.15 6.66 -0.64
C ILE A 44 -5.36 5.86 -1.12
N LEU A 45 -5.37 5.43 -2.39
CA LEU A 45 -6.45 4.63 -2.96
C LEU A 45 -6.60 3.29 -2.23
N ALA A 46 -5.50 2.64 -1.86
CA ALA A 46 -5.51 1.42 -1.04
C ALA A 46 -6.18 1.67 0.32
N GLY A 47 -5.85 2.80 0.97
CA GLY A 47 -6.45 3.22 2.22
C GLY A 47 -7.95 3.46 2.11
N VAL A 48 -8.39 4.17 1.06
CA VAL A 48 -9.82 4.41 0.79
C VAL A 48 -10.55 3.10 0.42
N ALA A 49 -9.90 2.21 -0.34
CA ALA A 49 -10.45 0.92 -0.71
C ALA A 49 -10.64 0.00 0.50
N LEU A 50 -9.83 0.10 1.56
CA LEU A 50 -10.08 -0.65 2.80
C LEU A 50 -11.43 -0.32 3.43
N ILE A 51 -11.91 0.92 3.28
CA ILE A 51 -13.20 1.37 3.80
C ILE A 51 -14.33 0.98 2.84
N THR A 52 -14.13 1.24 1.54
CA THR A 52 -15.22 1.16 0.54
C THR A 52 -15.37 -0.22 -0.09
N ARG A 53 -14.27 -0.98 -0.22
CA ARG A 53 -14.20 -2.31 -0.85
C ARG A 53 -13.14 -3.17 -0.14
N PRO A 54 -13.42 -3.69 1.07
CA PRO A 54 -12.40 -4.27 1.95
C PRO A 54 -11.50 -5.32 1.31
N GLY A 55 -12.04 -6.24 0.50
CA GLY A 55 -11.25 -7.26 -0.19
C GLY A 55 -10.23 -6.66 -1.19
N LEU A 56 -10.64 -5.65 -1.97
CA LEU A 56 -9.73 -4.92 -2.86
C LEU A 56 -8.72 -4.10 -2.05
N GLY A 57 -9.18 -3.45 -0.99
CA GLY A 57 -8.34 -2.65 -0.09
C GLY A 57 -7.21 -3.46 0.56
N LEU A 58 -7.50 -4.69 0.99
CA LEU A 58 -6.50 -5.60 1.55
C LEU A 58 -5.42 -5.95 0.51
N VAL A 59 -5.81 -6.31 -0.72
CA VAL A 59 -4.87 -6.64 -1.80
C VAL A 59 -4.02 -5.44 -2.20
N MET A 60 -4.65 -4.28 -2.42
CA MET A 60 -3.92 -3.05 -2.77
C MET A 60 -2.96 -2.65 -1.66
N SER A 61 -3.40 -2.76 -0.40
CA SER A 61 -2.57 -2.49 0.75
C SER A 61 -1.39 -3.45 0.87
N LEU A 62 -1.59 -4.73 0.58
CA LEU A 62 -0.53 -5.74 0.61
C LEU A 62 0.57 -5.36 -0.38
N ILE A 63 0.18 -5.00 -1.61
CA ILE A 63 1.11 -4.51 -2.64
C ILE A 63 1.84 -3.26 -2.15
N PHE A 64 1.10 -2.29 -1.60
CA PHE A 64 1.68 -1.03 -1.14
C PHE A 64 2.67 -1.22 0.02
N GLN A 65 2.40 -2.13 0.95
CA GLN A 65 3.35 -2.48 2.01
C GLN A 65 4.56 -3.20 1.43
N GLY A 66 4.36 -4.14 0.50
CA GLY A 66 5.44 -4.90 -0.14
C GLY A 66 6.48 -4.01 -0.82
N ILE A 67 6.03 -2.98 -1.53
CA ILE A 67 6.89 -1.98 -2.19
C ILE A 67 7.80 -1.27 -1.17
N GLN A 68 7.31 -0.99 0.04
CA GLN A 68 8.06 -0.27 1.09
C GLN A 68 9.05 -1.16 1.87
N ILE A 69 9.02 -2.49 1.69
CA ILE A 69 9.87 -3.44 2.44
C ILE A 69 11.35 -3.25 2.08
N PRO A 70 11.78 -3.38 0.81
CA PRO A 70 13.20 -3.26 0.49
C PRO A 70 13.66 -1.81 0.58
N LEU A 71 14.87 -1.61 1.09
CA LEU A 71 15.62 -0.39 0.89
C LEU A 71 17.07 -0.74 0.56
N PHE A 72 17.63 -0.12 -0.46
CA PHE A 72 18.98 -0.39 -0.89
C PHE A 72 19.58 0.86 -1.53
N ALA A 73 20.89 1.01 -1.42
CA ALA A 73 21.64 2.01 -2.14
C ALA A 73 22.95 1.42 -2.63
N SER A 74 23.39 1.84 -3.79
CA SER A 74 24.64 1.48 -4.41
C SER A 74 25.12 2.67 -5.23
N PRO A 75 26.37 2.66 -5.71
CA PRO A 75 26.85 3.72 -6.60
C PRO A 75 26.02 3.87 -7.88
N VAL A 76 25.33 2.82 -8.31
CA VAL A 76 24.56 2.77 -9.58
C VAL A 76 23.09 3.07 -9.37
N VAL A 77 22.48 2.56 -8.29
CA VAL A 77 21.05 2.70 -8.03
C VAL A 77 20.76 2.77 -6.54
N SER A 78 19.80 3.61 -6.17
CA SER A 78 19.26 3.69 -4.82
C SER A 78 17.75 3.70 -4.83
N TYR A 79 17.19 3.05 -3.82
CA TYR A 79 15.76 2.95 -3.56
C TYR A 79 15.51 2.97 -2.06
N LYS A 80 14.72 3.94 -1.62
CA LYS A 80 14.13 4.00 -0.29
C LYS A 80 12.74 4.58 -0.40
N MET A 81 11.73 3.93 0.17
CA MET A 81 10.37 4.46 0.18
C MET A 81 9.66 4.09 1.46
N PHE A 82 9.00 5.06 2.07
CA PHE A 82 8.08 4.84 3.18
C PHE A 82 6.98 5.89 3.22
N SER A 83 5.83 5.50 3.77
CA SER A 83 4.63 6.33 3.87
C SER A 83 4.03 6.28 5.27
N GLY A 84 3.93 7.43 5.94
CA GLY A 84 3.29 7.59 7.25
C GLY A 84 4.15 7.16 8.44
N GLY A 85 5.21 6.38 8.22
CA GLY A 85 6.22 6.03 9.20
C GLY A 85 7.12 4.89 8.69
N PHE A 86 8.23 4.66 9.39
CA PHE A 86 9.13 3.56 9.07
C PHE A 86 9.91 3.11 10.30
N PHE A 87 10.38 1.86 10.24
CA PHE A 87 11.44 1.37 11.09
C PHE A 87 12.38 0.57 10.21
N ASN A 88 13.51 1.14 9.79
CA ASN A 88 14.44 0.41 8.93
C ASN A 88 15.56 -0.21 9.74
N VAL A 89 15.95 -1.40 9.32
CA VAL A 89 17.18 -2.06 9.74
C VAL A 89 17.98 -2.33 8.48
N TYR A 90 19.26 -1.97 8.51
CA TYR A 90 20.10 -2.02 7.32
C TYR A 90 21.54 -2.37 7.65
N TRP A 91 22.20 -2.94 6.65
CA TRP A 91 23.62 -3.18 6.62
C TRP A 91 24.29 -2.21 5.64
N ARG A 92 25.46 -1.72 6.03
CA ARG A 92 26.38 -0.94 5.19
C ARG A 92 27.80 -1.41 5.45
N ARG A 93 28.77 -0.95 4.64
CA ARG A 93 30.19 -1.35 4.77
C ARG A 93 30.75 -1.26 6.19
N ASN A 94 30.30 -0.28 6.97
CA ASN A 94 30.77 -0.01 8.34
C ASN A 94 29.95 -0.72 9.44
N GLY A 95 29.07 -1.66 9.08
CA GLY A 95 28.26 -2.45 10.01
C GLY A 95 26.75 -2.23 9.87
N TRP A 96 26.02 -2.67 10.89
CA TRP A 96 24.57 -2.56 10.96
C TRP A 96 24.13 -1.19 11.47
N GLY A 97 22.95 -0.75 11.03
CA GLY A 97 22.29 0.46 11.51
C GLY A 97 20.78 0.28 11.52
N ALA A 98 20.12 1.19 12.25
CA ALA A 98 18.67 1.28 12.28
C ALA A 98 18.25 2.74 12.39
N ASP A 99 17.12 3.07 11.78
CA ASP A 99 16.47 4.37 11.90
C ASP A 99 14.96 4.21 11.99
N PHE A 100 14.31 5.16 12.66
CA PHE A 100 12.88 5.14 12.91
C PHE A 100 12.33 6.55 12.83
N ALA A 101 11.16 6.69 12.21
CA ALA A 101 10.35 7.89 12.33
C ALA A 101 8.87 7.56 12.24
N PHE A 102 8.07 8.36 12.93
CA PHE A 102 6.62 8.31 12.90
C PHE A 102 6.07 9.57 12.21
N LEU A 103 4.94 9.44 11.51
CA LEU A 103 4.36 10.52 10.68
C LEU A 103 5.34 11.10 9.65
N ALA A 104 6.17 10.23 9.09
CA ALA A 104 7.15 10.58 8.08
C ALA A 104 6.85 9.86 6.77
N SER A 105 7.03 10.58 5.67
CA SER A 105 6.97 9.99 4.33
C SER A 105 8.18 10.45 3.54
N ARG A 106 8.77 9.52 2.79
CA ARG A 106 9.93 9.79 1.96
C ARG A 106 9.96 8.84 0.80
N PHE A 107 10.50 9.30 -0.31
CA PHE A 107 11.06 8.45 -1.31
C PHE A 107 12.43 9.02 -1.69
N ASP A 108 13.40 8.14 -1.88
CA ASP A 108 14.68 8.45 -2.50
C ASP A 108 14.86 7.44 -3.62
N PHE A 109 14.95 7.94 -4.85
CA PHE A 109 15.35 7.15 -6.00
C PHE A 109 16.27 7.98 -6.88
N TYR A 110 17.42 7.41 -7.21
CA TYR A 110 18.37 8.03 -8.11
C TYR A 110 19.24 6.95 -8.77
N LEU A 111 19.67 7.27 -9.98
CA LEU A 111 20.66 6.51 -10.73
C LEU A 111 22.00 7.24 -10.65
N ASN A 112 23.09 6.48 -10.54
CA ASN A 112 24.47 7.00 -10.54
C ASN A 112 24.76 8.05 -9.45
N GLY A 113 24.12 7.95 -8.28
CA GLY A 113 24.25 8.93 -7.19
C GLY A 113 25.53 8.82 -6.35
N GLY A 114 26.40 7.85 -6.63
CA GLY A 114 27.69 7.70 -5.94
C GLY A 114 27.58 7.29 -4.47
N GLU A 115 26.42 6.80 -4.04
CA GLU A 115 26.17 6.43 -2.66
C GLU A 115 26.86 5.12 -2.24
N SER A 116 27.14 5.03 -0.95
CA SER A 116 27.77 3.84 -0.37
C SER A 116 26.81 2.66 -0.42
N LEU A 117 27.36 1.45 -0.61
CA LEU A 117 26.57 0.22 -0.60
C LEU A 117 25.80 0.08 0.72
N PHE A 118 24.50 -0.09 0.58
CA PHE A 118 23.51 -0.13 1.65
C PHE A 118 22.40 -1.12 1.26
N LEU A 119 22.00 -1.99 2.19
CA LEU A 119 20.89 -2.93 1.99
C LEU A 119 20.14 -3.07 3.30
N GLY A 120 18.82 -3.00 3.26
CA GLY A 120 17.99 -3.06 4.45
C GLY A 120 16.55 -3.41 4.18
N VAL A 121 15.80 -3.47 5.28
CA VAL A 121 14.38 -3.79 5.31
C VAL A 121 13.65 -2.80 6.21
N ASN A 122 12.53 -2.26 5.74
CA ASN A 122 11.59 -1.53 6.57
C ASN A 122 10.74 -2.54 7.35
N ILE A 123 11.14 -2.77 8.60
CA ILE A 123 10.50 -3.71 9.52
C ILE A 123 9.03 -3.36 9.76
N LEU A 124 8.70 -2.07 9.82
CA LEU A 124 7.30 -1.66 9.98
C LEU A 124 6.46 -2.11 8.77
N ALA A 125 6.94 -1.89 7.55
CA ALA A 125 6.25 -2.34 6.34
C ALA A 125 6.16 -3.87 6.28
N LEU A 126 7.22 -4.58 6.67
CA LEU A 126 7.22 -6.05 6.73
C LEU A 126 6.19 -6.59 7.72
N VAL A 127 6.10 -6.01 8.92
CA VAL A 127 5.10 -6.41 9.92
C VAL A 127 3.68 -6.17 9.40
N LEU A 128 3.42 -5.00 8.81
CA LEU A 128 2.11 -4.70 8.22
C LEU A 128 1.77 -5.64 7.07
N PHE A 129 2.76 -5.98 6.23
CA PHE A 129 2.61 -6.95 5.14
C PHE A 129 2.22 -8.34 5.66
N VAL A 130 2.91 -8.84 6.71
CA VAL A 130 2.59 -10.14 7.32
C VAL A 130 1.20 -10.13 7.97
N LEU A 131 0.82 -9.04 8.66
CA LEU A 131 -0.51 -8.90 9.26
C LEU A 131 -1.61 -8.91 8.18
N LEU A 132 -1.36 -8.32 7.01
CA LEU A 132 -2.32 -8.34 5.90
C LEU A 132 -2.50 -9.74 5.32
N ILE A 133 -1.41 -10.48 5.13
CA ILE A 133 -1.49 -11.88 4.68
C ILE A 133 -2.32 -12.66 5.69
N ARG A 134 -2.03 -12.53 6.99
CA ARG A 134 -2.79 -13.21 8.04
C ARG A 134 -4.28 -12.89 7.97
N GLU A 135 -4.66 -11.63 7.81
CA GLU A 135 -6.05 -11.20 7.70
C GLU A 135 -6.75 -11.83 6.47
N MET A 136 -6.08 -11.80 5.32
CA MET A 136 -6.60 -12.43 4.10
C MET A 136 -6.81 -13.94 4.25
N TRP A 137 -5.87 -14.63 4.89
CA TRP A 137 -5.99 -16.06 5.18
C TRP A 137 -7.15 -16.37 6.13
N TRP A 138 -7.39 -15.50 7.12
CA TRP A 138 -8.52 -15.65 8.03
C TRP A 138 -9.85 -15.62 7.29
N HIS A 139 -10.06 -14.62 6.42
CA HIS A 139 -11.28 -14.53 5.60
C HIS A 139 -11.46 -15.73 4.66
N VAL A 140 -10.37 -16.24 4.08
CA VAL A 140 -10.42 -17.46 3.25
C VAL A 140 -10.82 -18.68 4.09
N ALA A 141 -10.30 -18.80 5.31
CA ALA A 141 -10.64 -19.89 6.21
C ALA A 141 -12.11 -19.84 6.65
N GLU A 142 -12.66 -18.66 6.96
CA GLU A 142 -14.06 -18.52 7.33
C GLU A 142 -15.02 -18.88 6.19
N LEU A 143 -14.67 -18.54 4.94
CA LEU A 143 -15.40 -18.96 3.74
C LEU A 143 -15.34 -20.47 3.54
N ARG A 144 -14.16 -21.07 3.73
CA ARG A 144 -13.95 -22.53 3.60
C ARG A 144 -14.73 -23.30 4.65
N ASP A 145 -14.75 -22.81 5.88
CA ASP A 145 -15.37 -23.48 7.01
C ASP A 145 -16.90 -23.23 7.09
N GLY A 146 -17.49 -22.50 6.12
CA GLY A 146 -18.92 -22.18 6.07
C GLY A 146 -19.41 -21.27 7.19
N ARG A 147 -18.49 -20.69 7.98
CA ARG A 147 -18.77 -19.79 9.09
C ARG A 147 -19.06 -18.36 8.63
N PHE A 148 -18.67 -18.02 7.40
CA PHE A 148 -18.98 -16.77 6.74
C PHE A 148 -19.93 -17.02 5.56
N LYS A 149 -21.14 -16.48 5.61
CA LYS A 149 -22.08 -16.56 4.49
C LYS A 149 -21.91 -15.31 3.63
N PHE A 150 -21.84 -15.49 2.30
CA PHE A 150 -21.84 -14.38 1.34
C PHE A 150 -23.07 -13.44 1.45
N ALA A 151 -24.12 -13.88 2.16
CA ALA A 151 -25.28 -13.07 2.49
C ALA A 151 -24.98 -11.93 3.49
N ASP A 152 -23.89 -12.06 4.26
CA ASP A 152 -23.60 -11.16 5.39
C ASP A 152 -22.64 -10.01 4.99
N MET A 153 -22.28 -9.90 3.71
CA MET A 153 -21.43 -8.81 3.21
C MET A 153 -22.17 -7.45 3.22
N PRO A 154 -21.65 -6.43 3.93
CA PRO A 154 -22.21 -5.08 3.85
C PRO A 154 -22.01 -4.50 2.44
N GLY A 155 -23.09 -4.02 1.84
CA GLY A 155 -23.07 -3.39 0.51
C GLY A 155 -23.63 -4.25 -0.64
N ARG A 156 -24.21 -5.43 -0.38
CA ARG A 156 -25.11 -6.03 -1.38
C ARG A 156 -26.39 -5.20 -1.47
N PRO A 157 -26.85 -4.83 -2.69
CA PRO A 157 -28.22 -4.42 -2.83
C PRO A 157 -29.09 -5.63 -2.48
N ALA A 158 -30.09 -5.44 -1.64
CA ALA A 158 -31.15 -6.41 -1.35
C ALA A 158 -32.03 -6.72 -2.59
N MET A 159 -31.49 -6.58 -3.81
CA MET A 159 -32.23 -6.60 -5.07
C MET A 159 -32.35 -8.00 -5.70
N ALA A 160 -31.75 -9.05 -5.12
CA ALA A 160 -31.92 -10.40 -5.66
C ALA A 160 -33.27 -11.05 -5.26
N HIS A 161 -33.89 -10.59 -4.17
CA HIS A 161 -35.19 -11.08 -3.71
C HIS A 161 -36.36 -10.24 -4.26
N ASP A 162 -36.13 -8.96 -4.57
CA ASP A 162 -37.18 -8.01 -4.96
C ASP A 162 -37.20 -7.71 -6.47
N SER A 163 -36.46 -8.47 -7.28
CA SER A 163 -36.51 -8.36 -8.74
C SER A 163 -37.86 -8.88 -9.25
N PRO A 164 -38.68 -8.07 -9.94
CA PRO A 164 -39.94 -8.54 -10.50
C PRO A 164 -39.68 -9.67 -11.49
N SER A 165 -40.17 -10.88 -11.18
CA SER A 165 -40.20 -11.98 -12.15
C SER A 165 -41.47 -11.87 -12.99
N ALA A 166 -41.37 -12.24 -14.27
CA ALA A 166 -42.56 -12.32 -15.12
C ALA A 166 -43.55 -13.33 -14.51
N GLY A 167 -44.63 -12.83 -13.91
CA GLY A 167 -45.68 -13.65 -13.30
C GLY A 167 -45.47 -14.09 -11.84
N ASN A 168 -44.56 -13.47 -11.06
CA ASN A 168 -44.30 -13.86 -9.65
C ASN A 168 -43.86 -15.32 -9.45
N HIS A 169 -43.41 -16.00 -10.50
CA HIS A 169 -42.77 -17.31 -10.38
C HIS A 169 -41.28 -17.09 -10.11
N GLU A 170 -40.79 -17.52 -8.95
CA GLU A 170 -39.35 -17.61 -8.68
C GLU A 170 -38.76 -18.78 -9.48
N PRO A 171 -38.16 -18.57 -10.67
CA PRO A 171 -37.74 -19.65 -11.54
C PRO A 171 -36.45 -20.36 -11.04
N TRP A 172 -35.86 -19.85 -9.95
CA TRP A 172 -34.61 -20.33 -9.36
C TRP A 172 -34.82 -21.38 -8.26
N ARG A 173 -36.07 -21.59 -7.82
CA ARG A 173 -36.44 -22.67 -6.90
C ARG A 173 -37.04 -23.82 -7.72
N GLY A 174 -36.18 -24.68 -8.25
CA GLY A 174 -36.58 -25.89 -8.96
C GLY A 174 -35.69 -27.07 -8.62
N VAL A 175 -36.25 -27.98 -7.82
CA VAL A 175 -35.84 -29.36 -7.45
C VAL A 175 -34.57 -29.51 -6.60
#